data_AF-A0A356WEQ7-F1
#
_entry.id   AF-A0A356WEQ7-F1
#
_cell.length_a   1.000
_cell.length_b   1.000
_cell.length_c   1.000
_cell.angle_alpha   90.00
_cell.angle_beta   90.00
_cell.angle_gamma   90.00
#
_symmetry.space_group_name_H-M   'P 1'
#
loop_
_entity.id
_entity.type
_entity.pdbx_description
1 polymer ?
#
loop_
_entity_poly.entity_id
_entity_poly.type
_entity_poly.pdbx_seq_one_letter_code
_entity_poly.pdbx_strand_id
1 'polypeptide(L)'
;MHPIEHLRYVARARGADPVSLVRETVAALSGLGHEPAGIVLAARRIVQRHPTCGPLWWLCSHVLGSLDPFEAMRDCEEEIKNDATIKLLRDAVPEDAVVCVVGWPTATLHALASRGDLKLMVVESRGDGDAAVERLVAMGTDATLVQFEDISRVVNDCDV
;
A
#
# COMPACT_ATOMS: atom_id res chain seq x y z
N MET A 1 23.33 -2.78 -7.99
CA MET A 1 23.45 -2.63 -6.52
C MET A 1 23.71 -4.01 -5.93
N HIS A 2 24.52 -4.16 -4.88
CA HIS A 2 24.71 -5.47 -4.24
C HIS A 2 23.42 -5.91 -3.52
N PRO A 3 22.96 -7.18 -3.62
CA PRO A 3 21.69 -7.66 -3.07
C PRO A 3 21.47 -7.32 -1.58
N ILE A 4 22.50 -7.50 -0.75
CA ILE A 4 22.42 -7.16 0.68
C ILE A 4 22.28 -5.65 0.92
N GLU A 5 22.93 -4.81 0.10
CA GLU A 5 22.79 -3.36 0.23
C GLU A 5 21.42 -2.90 -0.24
N HIS A 6 20.86 -3.56 -1.26
CA HIS A 6 19.50 -3.35 -1.71
C HIS A 6 18.48 -3.68 -0.62
N LEU A 7 18.62 -4.84 0.05
CA LEU A 7 17.77 -5.16 1.22
C LEU A 7 17.90 -4.13 2.35
N ARG A 8 19.10 -3.60 2.60
CA ARG A 8 19.30 -2.54 3.60
C ARG A 8 18.61 -1.24 3.19
N TYR A 9 18.63 -0.90 1.92
CA TYR A 9 17.90 0.23 1.37
C TYR A 9 16.38 0.04 1.57
N VAL A 10 15.82 -1.11 1.16
CA VAL A 10 14.39 -1.42 1.33
C VAL A 10 13.98 -1.38 2.81
N ALA A 11 14.79 -1.95 3.70
CA ALA A 11 14.55 -1.90 5.14
C ALA A 11 14.53 -0.45 5.71
N ARG A 12 15.11 0.53 5.04
CA ARG A 12 15.11 1.92 5.50
C ARG A 12 13.95 2.74 4.94
N ALA A 13 13.29 2.28 3.88
CA ALA A 13 12.23 2.98 3.16
C ALA A 13 10.89 3.00 3.93
N ARG A 14 10.84 3.71 5.07
CA ARG A 14 9.60 3.88 5.85
C ARG A 14 8.61 4.75 5.08
N GLY A 15 7.34 4.36 5.09
CA GLY A 15 6.26 5.08 4.40
C GLY A 15 6.28 4.95 2.88
N ALA A 16 7.14 4.10 2.32
CA ALA A 16 7.12 3.79 0.90
C ALA A 16 5.84 3.02 0.53
N ASP A 17 5.45 3.17 -0.73
CA ASP A 17 4.34 2.42 -1.34
C ASP A 17 4.55 0.90 -1.15
N PRO A 18 3.55 0.16 -0.61
CA PRO A 18 3.69 -1.27 -0.35
C PRO A 18 3.99 -2.12 -1.58
N VAL A 19 3.44 -1.77 -2.76
CA VAL A 19 3.71 -2.50 -4.01
C VAL A 19 5.17 -2.33 -4.42
N SER A 20 5.66 -1.10 -4.34
CA SER A 20 7.06 -0.78 -4.58
C SER A 20 7.99 -1.52 -3.61
N LEU A 21 7.65 -1.57 -2.31
CA LEU A 21 8.42 -2.32 -1.31
C LEU A 21 8.50 -3.82 -1.65
N VAL A 22 7.40 -4.43 -2.09
CA VAL A 22 7.39 -5.84 -2.52
C VAL A 22 8.31 -6.05 -3.72
N ARG A 23 8.18 -5.24 -4.78
CA ARG A 23 9.00 -5.36 -5.99
C ARG A 23 10.49 -5.20 -5.70
N GLU A 24 10.85 -4.19 -4.91
CA GLU A 24 12.24 -3.96 -4.52
C GLU A 24 12.77 -5.10 -3.63
N THR A 25 11.92 -5.69 -2.78
CA THR A 25 12.29 -6.87 -1.98
C THR A 25 12.53 -8.08 -2.87
N VAL A 26 11.66 -8.36 -3.84
CA VAL A 26 11.81 -9.46 -4.80
C VAL A 26 13.11 -9.31 -5.60
N ALA A 27 13.38 -8.11 -6.13
CA ALA A 27 14.60 -7.82 -6.86
C ALA A 27 15.85 -8.08 -5.99
N ALA A 28 15.82 -7.66 -4.73
CA ALA A 28 16.93 -7.85 -3.81
C ALA A 28 17.13 -9.32 -3.40
N LEU A 29 16.04 -10.06 -3.14
CA LEU A 29 16.09 -11.49 -2.79
C LEU A 29 16.56 -12.36 -3.96
N SER A 30 16.10 -12.06 -5.17
CA SER A 30 16.52 -12.75 -6.41
C SER A 30 18.04 -12.68 -6.62
N GLY A 31 18.68 -11.63 -6.12
CA GLY A 31 20.13 -11.47 -6.19
C GLY A 31 20.94 -12.29 -5.17
N LEU A 32 20.34 -12.92 -4.16
CA LEU A 32 21.06 -13.61 -3.07
C LEU A 32 21.69 -14.96 -3.46
N GLY A 33 21.63 -15.37 -4.73
CA GLY A 33 22.46 -16.47 -5.24
C GLY A 33 22.04 -17.88 -4.81
N HIS A 34 20.75 -18.20 -4.82
CA HIS A 34 20.20 -19.53 -4.51
C HIS A 34 20.61 -20.13 -3.15
N GLU A 35 20.96 -19.30 -2.16
CA GLU A 35 21.23 -19.75 -0.79
C GLU A 35 19.96 -19.65 0.08
N PRO A 36 19.29 -20.76 0.44
CA PRO A 36 17.99 -20.72 1.15
C PRO A 36 18.06 -20.05 2.53
N ALA A 37 19.18 -20.23 3.25
CA ALA A 37 19.38 -19.62 4.57
C ALA A 37 19.41 -18.08 4.51
N GLY A 38 19.96 -17.52 3.43
CA GLY A 38 19.99 -16.07 3.18
C GLY A 38 18.59 -15.49 3.03
N ILE A 39 17.69 -16.21 2.35
CA ILE A 39 16.30 -15.80 2.14
C ILE A 39 15.53 -15.74 3.47
N VAL A 40 15.67 -16.76 4.33
CA VAL A 40 15.01 -16.81 5.65
C VAL A 40 15.40 -15.59 6.51
N LEU A 41 16.69 -15.28 6.57
CA LEU A 41 17.19 -14.15 7.35
C LEU A 41 16.75 -12.81 6.76
N ALA A 42 16.75 -12.68 5.43
CA ALA A 42 16.30 -11.47 4.75
C ALA A 42 14.80 -11.22 4.98
N ALA A 43 13.96 -12.24 4.78
CA ALA A 43 12.51 -12.18 5.02
C ALA A 43 12.18 -11.75 6.45
N ARG A 44 12.81 -12.39 7.45
CA ARG A 44 12.65 -12.00 8.87
C ARG A 44 12.99 -10.52 9.09
N ARG A 45 14.11 -10.04 8.55
CA ARG A 45 14.56 -8.65 8.75
C ARG A 45 13.62 -7.64 8.09
N ILE A 46 13.17 -7.92 6.88
CA ILE A 46 12.25 -7.06 6.12
C ILE A 46 10.92 -6.92 6.87
N VAL A 47 10.34 -8.04 7.29
CA VAL A 47 9.10 -8.06 8.06
C VAL A 47 9.24 -7.38 9.42
N GLN A 48 10.32 -7.64 10.16
CA GLN A 48 10.58 -6.96 11.45
C GLN A 48 10.70 -5.44 11.30
N ARG A 49 11.16 -4.98 10.13
CA ARG A 49 11.37 -3.56 9.88
C ARG A 49 10.12 -2.85 9.36
N HIS A 50 9.25 -3.59 8.69
CA HIS A 50 7.96 -3.12 8.16
C HIS A 50 6.80 -3.94 8.73
N PRO A 51 6.60 -3.96 10.07
CA PRO A 51 5.69 -4.91 10.71
C PRO A 51 4.23 -4.71 10.33
N THR A 52 3.83 -3.51 9.90
CA THR A 52 2.48 -3.17 9.46
C THR A 52 2.28 -3.26 7.95
N CYS A 53 3.30 -3.68 7.19
CA CYS A 53 3.21 -3.81 5.73
C CYS A 53 2.72 -5.22 5.37
N GLY A 54 1.39 -5.36 5.26
CA GLY A 54 0.73 -6.63 4.89
C GLY A 54 1.30 -7.30 3.63
N PRO A 55 1.53 -6.57 2.52
CA PRO A 55 2.09 -7.16 1.30
C PRO A 55 3.47 -7.80 1.48
N LEU A 56 4.32 -7.29 2.39
CA LEU A 56 5.61 -7.92 2.69
C LEU A 56 5.46 -9.20 3.51
N TRP A 57 4.51 -9.26 4.44
CA TRP A 57 4.16 -10.50 5.15
C TRP A 57 3.63 -11.56 4.18
N TRP A 58 2.75 -11.15 3.28
CA TRP A 58 2.22 -12.01 2.21
C TRP A 58 3.36 -12.57 1.35
N LEU A 59 4.18 -11.72 0.74
CA LEU A 59 5.35 -12.15 -0.06
C LEU A 59 6.24 -13.13 0.72
N CYS A 60 6.64 -12.77 1.94
CA CYS A 60 7.57 -13.59 2.72
C CYS A 60 6.97 -14.95 3.08
N SER A 61 5.66 -15.01 3.35
CA SER A 61 4.98 -16.27 3.68
C SER A 61 4.93 -17.22 2.48
N HIS A 62 4.63 -16.69 1.28
CA HIS A 62 4.64 -17.48 0.04
C HIS A 62 6.03 -17.98 -0.31
N VAL A 63 7.04 -17.12 -0.24
CA VAL A 63 8.44 -17.47 -0.55
C VAL A 63 8.99 -18.52 0.43
N LEU A 64 8.74 -18.37 1.73
CA LEU A 64 9.25 -19.29 2.75
C LEU A 64 8.48 -20.61 2.82
N GLY A 65 7.22 -20.62 2.38
CA GLY A 65 6.38 -21.81 2.32
C GLY A 65 6.54 -22.64 1.03
N SER A 66 7.23 -22.11 0.02
CA SER A 66 7.40 -22.76 -1.27
C SER A 66 8.58 -23.75 -1.30
N LEU A 67 8.47 -24.77 -2.15
CA LEU A 67 9.57 -25.69 -2.47
C LEU A 67 10.61 -25.01 -3.37
N ASP A 68 10.18 -24.08 -4.24
CA ASP A 68 11.03 -23.21 -5.02
C ASP A 68 10.74 -21.74 -4.63
N PRO A 69 11.59 -21.14 -3.79
CA PRO A 69 11.44 -19.73 -3.39
C PRO A 69 11.55 -18.75 -4.55
N PHE A 70 12.31 -19.05 -5.60
CA PHE A 70 12.52 -18.15 -6.73
C PHE A 70 11.37 -18.18 -7.72
N GLU A 71 10.76 -19.34 -7.90
CA GLU A 71 9.47 -19.45 -8.59
C GLU A 71 8.39 -18.66 -7.85
N ALA A 72 8.24 -18.88 -6.54
CA ALA A 72 7.27 -18.16 -5.73
C ALA A 72 7.47 -16.63 -5.75
N MET A 73 8.72 -16.15 -5.78
CA MET A 73 9.01 -14.71 -5.95
C MET A 73 8.49 -14.16 -7.28
N ARG A 74 8.68 -14.88 -8.39
CA ARG A 74 8.19 -14.47 -9.70
C ARG A 74 6.67 -14.45 -9.75
N ASP A 75 6.04 -15.48 -9.18
CA ASP A 75 4.58 -15.58 -9.13
C ASP A 75 3.99 -14.44 -8.30
N CYS A 76 4.55 -14.16 -7.12
CA CYS A 76 4.12 -13.03 -6.30
C CYS A 76 4.34 -11.67 -6.98
N GLU A 77 5.45 -11.50 -7.73
CA GLU A 77 5.70 -10.26 -8.48
C GLU A 77 4.66 -10.04 -9.58
N GLU A 78 4.31 -11.08 -10.33
CA GLU A 78 3.27 -10.98 -11.35
C GLU A 78 1.88 -10.80 -10.73
N GLU A 79 1.57 -11.46 -9.61
CA GLU A 79 0.29 -11.29 -8.92
C GLU A 79 0.11 -9.86 -8.41
N ILE A 80 1.09 -9.28 -7.72
CA ILE A 80 0.97 -7.92 -7.19
C ILE A 80 0.96 -6.86 -8.30
N LYS A 81 1.68 -7.09 -9.39
CA LYS A 81 1.70 -6.21 -10.56
C LYS A 81 0.36 -6.19 -11.29
N ASN A 82 -0.34 -7.31 -11.31
CA ASN A 82 -1.64 -7.48 -11.97
C ASN A 82 -2.82 -7.33 -10.99
N ASP A 83 -2.58 -6.89 -9.75
CA ASP A 83 -3.60 -6.66 -8.75
C ASP A 83 -4.63 -5.62 -9.24
N ALA A 84 -5.88 -6.07 -9.36
CA ALA A 84 -6.99 -5.25 -9.86
C ALA A 84 -7.77 -4.54 -8.73
N THR A 85 -7.40 -4.72 -7.46
CA THR A 85 -8.17 -4.28 -6.29
C THR A 85 -8.46 -2.79 -6.34
N ILE A 86 -7.45 -1.95 -6.64
CA ILE A 86 -7.63 -0.49 -6.69
C ILE A 86 -8.57 -0.07 -7.84
N LYS A 87 -8.48 -0.75 -8.99
CA LYS A 87 -9.38 -0.50 -10.12
C LYS A 87 -10.81 -0.91 -9.77
N LEU A 88 -10.99 -2.12 -9.22
CA LEU A 88 -12.29 -2.64 -8.82
C LEU A 88 -12.92 -1.79 -7.71
N LEU A 89 -12.12 -1.31 -6.74
CA LEU A 89 -12.56 -0.39 -5.70
C LEU A 89 -13.13 0.89 -6.31
N ARG A 90 -12.38 1.53 -7.22
CA ARG A 90 -12.84 2.75 -7.90
C ARG A 90 -14.12 2.52 -8.70
N ASP A 91 -14.19 1.40 -9.42
CA ASP A 91 -15.33 1.07 -10.29
C ASP A 91 -16.57 0.66 -9.47
N ALA A 92 -16.41 0.25 -8.21
CA ALA A 92 -17.51 -0.09 -7.31
C ALA A 92 -18.16 1.11 -6.61
N VAL A 93 -17.52 2.28 -6.61
CA VAL A 93 -18.09 3.49 -5.99
C VAL A 93 -19.20 4.05 -6.89
N PRO A 94 -20.40 4.35 -6.36
CA PRO A 94 -21.48 4.95 -7.14
C PRO A 94 -21.09 6.30 -7.77
N GLU A 95 -21.82 6.71 -8.81
CA GLU A 95 -21.72 8.06 -9.38
C GLU A 95 -22.19 9.11 -8.38
N ASP A 96 -21.52 10.28 -8.39
CA ASP A 96 -21.81 11.44 -7.52
C ASP A 96 -21.79 11.15 -6.00
N ALA A 97 -21.11 10.07 -5.59
CA ALA A 97 -21.10 9.62 -4.19
C ALA A 97 -20.24 10.49 -3.27
N VAL A 98 -20.69 10.62 -2.02
CA VAL A 98 -19.90 11.12 -0.89
C VAL A 98 -19.21 9.93 -0.21
N VAL A 99 -17.88 9.88 -0.27
CA VAL A 99 -17.07 8.76 0.18
C VAL A 99 -16.31 9.10 1.45
N CYS A 100 -16.51 8.34 2.52
CA CYS A 100 -15.73 8.41 3.75
C CYS A 100 -14.46 7.57 3.64
N VAL A 101 -13.28 8.18 3.78
CA VAL A 101 -12.00 7.48 3.78
C VAL A 101 -11.30 7.69 5.11
N VAL A 102 -11.02 6.61 5.84
CA VAL A 102 -10.27 6.68 7.10
C VAL A 102 -8.77 6.72 6.83
N GLY A 103 -8.12 7.79 7.28
CA GLY A 103 -6.71 8.07 7.00
C GLY A 103 -6.44 8.43 5.54
N TRP A 104 -5.18 8.30 5.10
CA TRP A 104 -4.75 8.59 3.72
C TRP A 104 -4.05 7.40 3.05
N PRO A 105 -4.76 6.30 2.79
CA PRO A 105 -4.23 5.26 1.91
C PRO A 105 -3.99 5.84 0.50
N THR A 106 -2.72 6.10 0.15
CA THR A 106 -2.36 6.85 -1.08
C THR A 106 -2.93 6.21 -2.35
N ALA A 107 -2.91 4.89 -2.45
CA ALA A 107 -3.46 4.18 -3.62
C ALA A 107 -4.98 4.38 -3.75
N THR A 108 -5.72 4.27 -2.65
CA THR A 108 -7.17 4.51 -2.61
C THR A 108 -7.49 5.97 -2.94
N LEU A 109 -6.84 6.92 -2.25
CA LEU A 109 -7.08 8.34 -2.49
C LEU A 109 -6.74 8.75 -3.92
N HIS A 110 -5.65 8.26 -4.50
CA HIS A 110 -5.29 8.54 -5.88
C HIS A 110 -6.32 7.96 -6.88
N ALA A 111 -6.81 6.75 -6.63
CA ALA A 111 -7.83 6.13 -7.47
C ALA A 111 -9.17 6.88 -7.41
N LEU A 112 -9.59 7.30 -6.22
CA LEU A 112 -10.82 8.09 -6.05
C LEU A 112 -10.66 9.52 -6.57
N ALA A 113 -9.52 10.17 -6.38
CA ALA A 113 -9.24 11.51 -6.90
C ALA A 113 -9.29 11.59 -8.43
N SER A 114 -9.06 10.47 -9.12
CA SER A 114 -9.23 10.39 -10.58
C SER A 114 -10.70 10.51 -11.04
N ARG A 115 -11.65 10.42 -10.11
CA ARG A 115 -13.08 10.63 -10.33
C ARG A 115 -13.50 12.02 -9.88
N GLY A 116 -13.71 12.91 -10.85
CA GLY A 116 -14.10 14.29 -10.60
C GLY A 116 -15.55 14.47 -10.11
N ASP A 117 -16.33 13.41 -10.09
CA ASP A 117 -17.72 13.41 -9.62
C ASP A 117 -17.86 13.05 -8.13
N LEU A 118 -16.79 12.59 -7.47
CA LEU A 118 -16.84 12.18 -6.08
C LEU A 118 -16.51 13.32 -5.11
N LYS A 119 -17.14 13.26 -3.93
CA LYS A 119 -16.76 14.06 -2.77
C LYS A 119 -16.09 13.18 -1.72
N LEU A 120 -14.90 13.57 -1.27
CA LEU A 120 -14.12 12.79 -0.30
C LEU A 120 -14.15 13.41 1.09
N MET A 121 -14.59 12.63 2.07
CA MET A 121 -14.51 12.95 3.48
C MET A 121 -13.34 12.15 4.08
N VAL A 122 -12.17 12.79 4.22
CA VAL A 122 -10.95 12.15 4.72
C VAL A 122 -10.90 12.28 6.22
N VAL A 123 -10.95 11.17 6.95
CA VAL A 123 -10.91 11.16 8.42
C VAL A 123 -9.47 11.11 8.91
N GLU A 124 -9.12 12.01 9.82
CA GLU A 124 -7.80 12.06 10.46
C GLU A 124 -7.51 10.74 11.22
N SER A 125 -6.27 10.26 11.13
CA SER A 125 -5.82 9.03 11.79
C SER A 125 -4.41 9.08 12.39
N ARG A 126 -3.52 10.01 11.98
CA ARG A 126 -2.11 10.07 12.42
C ARG A 126 -1.46 11.47 12.49
N GLY A 127 -2.21 12.54 12.23
CA GLY A 127 -1.78 13.94 12.37
C GLY A 127 -1.19 14.58 11.11
N ASP A 128 -1.35 13.97 9.94
CA ASP A 128 -0.89 14.46 8.63
C ASP A 128 -2.02 14.54 7.59
N GLY A 129 -3.28 14.60 8.03
CA GLY A 129 -4.46 14.63 7.17
C GLY A 129 -4.57 15.92 6.37
N ASP A 130 -4.13 17.05 6.94
CA ASP A 130 -4.12 18.35 6.25
C ASP A 130 -3.32 18.28 4.95
N ALA A 131 -2.11 17.74 4.99
CA ALA A 131 -1.25 17.62 3.81
C ALA A 131 -1.85 16.70 2.73
N ALA A 132 -2.56 15.65 3.14
CA ALA A 132 -3.24 14.75 2.21
C ALA A 132 -4.41 15.46 1.52
N VAL A 133 -5.25 16.19 2.26
CA VAL A 133 -6.40 16.92 1.73
C VAL A 133 -5.96 18.10 0.86
N GLU A 134 -4.94 18.87 1.28
CA GLU A 134 -4.35 19.93 0.46
C GLU A 134 -3.91 19.41 -0.90
N ARG A 135 -3.28 18.22 -0.93
CA ARG A 135 -2.86 17.59 -2.18
C ARG A 135 -4.03 17.16 -3.07
N LEU A 136 -5.11 16.66 -2.49
CA LEU A 136 -6.34 16.30 -3.24
C LEU A 136 -7.01 17.54 -3.84
N VAL A 137 -7.15 18.61 -3.05
CA VAL A 137 -7.71 19.88 -3.51
C VAL A 137 -6.84 20.48 -4.62
N ALA A 138 -5.51 20.42 -4.50
CA ALA A 138 -4.60 20.85 -5.55
C ALA A 138 -4.73 20.04 -6.86
N MET A 139 -5.25 18.81 -6.79
CA MET A 139 -5.59 17.97 -7.94
C MET A 139 -7.00 18.24 -8.49
N GLY A 140 -7.77 19.15 -7.88
CA GLY A 140 -9.14 19.48 -8.27
C GLY A 140 -10.21 18.54 -7.70
N THR A 141 -9.87 17.73 -6.70
CA THR A 141 -10.82 16.84 -6.01
C THR A 141 -11.56 17.61 -4.90
N ASP A 142 -12.89 17.43 -4.80
CA ASP A 142 -13.67 17.92 -3.64
C ASP A 142 -13.34 17.03 -2.43
N ALA A 143 -12.46 17.52 -1.56
CA ALA A 143 -11.99 16.79 -0.40
C ALA A 143 -12.07 17.65 0.86
N THR A 144 -12.57 17.06 1.95
CA THR A 144 -12.69 17.71 3.26
C THR A 144 -12.04 16.84 4.33
N LEU A 145 -11.21 17.46 5.18
CA LEU A 145 -10.67 16.80 6.37
C LEU A 145 -11.74 16.72 7.46
N VAL A 146 -11.88 15.55 8.08
CA VAL A 146 -12.79 15.26 9.17
C VAL A 146 -11.98 14.83 10.38
N GLN A 147 -12.21 15.46 11.52
CA GLN A 147 -11.56 15.03 12.77
C GLN A 147 -12.13 13.68 13.20
N PHE A 148 -11.30 12.83 13.82
CA PHE A 148 -11.70 11.47 14.18
C PHE A 148 -12.92 11.47 15.11
N GLU A 149 -13.05 12.48 15.97
CA GLU A 149 -14.16 12.68 16.90
C GLU A 149 -15.51 12.87 16.19
N ASP A 150 -15.50 13.34 14.94
CA ASP A 150 -16.69 13.63 14.14
C ASP A 150 -17.08 12.48 13.18
N ILE A 151 -16.33 11.36 13.18
CA ILE A 151 -16.51 10.27 12.22
C ILE A 151 -17.95 9.72 12.20
N SER A 152 -18.56 9.57 13.38
CA SER A 152 -19.91 9.01 13.52
C SER A 152 -20.98 9.90 12.89
N ARG A 153 -20.78 11.22 12.88
CA ARG A 153 -21.66 12.16 12.20
C ARG A 153 -21.48 12.04 10.68
N VAL A 154 -20.25 12.06 10.21
CA VAL A 154 -19.93 12.07 8.78
C VAL A 154 -20.32 10.77 8.09
N VAL A 155 -20.11 9.62 8.71
CA VAL A 155 -20.48 8.32 8.12
C VAL A 155 -21.97 8.21 7.82
N ASN A 156 -22.84 8.89 8.59
CA ASN A 156 -24.28 8.91 8.31
C ASN A 156 -24.64 9.76 7.08
N ASP A 157 -23.77 10.68 6.69
CA ASP A 157 -23.96 11.60 5.56
C ASP A 157 -23.19 11.11 4.30
N CYS A 158 -22.48 9.99 4.39
CA CYS A 158 -21.73 9.38 3.28
C CYS A 158 -22.49 8.20 2.65
N ASP A 159 -22.29 7.99 1.35
CA ASP A 159 -22.86 6.87 0.60
C ASP A 159 -22.00 5.60 0.72
N VAL A 160 -20.68 5.76 0.94
CA VAL A 160 -19.67 4.69 1.04
C VAL A 160 -18.65 4.99 2.14
#